data_AF-A0A351F2H6-F1
#
_entry.id   AF-A0A351F2H6-F1
#
_cell.length_a   1.000
_cell.length_b   1.000
_cell.length_c   1.000
_cell.angle_alpha   90.00
_cell.angle_beta   90.00
_cell.angle_gamma   90.00
#
_symmetry.space_group_name_H-M   'P 1'
#
loop_
_entity.id
_entity.type
_entity.pdbx_description
1 polymer ?
#
loop_
_entity_poly.entity_id
_entity_poly.type
_entity_poly.pdbx_seq_one_letter_code
_entity_poly.pdbx_strand_id
1 'polypeptide(L)'
;MNLILILLISSLTLNTYNAEDVRKLDYVSQYKDLAIAEMYRSGIPASITLAQALHESNAGASPLAKNANNHFGIKCKSYWKGQTYMHYDDDFNKKGELVQSCFRAYDTVVESYVDRSNFLRSSSRYNALFQLDMNDYNAWAKGLKDCGYATDARYAEILIGLIKKYRLYEYDNAANPWQMLIEQVNMANQP
;
A
#
# COMPACT_ATOMS: atom_id res chain seq x y z
N MET A 1 -34.09 -27.24 50.91
CA MET A 1 -32.63 -27.12 50.83
C MET A 1 -32.27 -27.08 49.35
N ASN A 2 -31.74 -25.94 48.90
CA ASN A 2 -31.56 -25.54 47.52
C ASN A 2 -30.55 -26.40 46.75
N LEU A 3 -30.83 -26.67 45.47
CA LEU A 3 -29.77 -26.87 44.49
C LEU A 3 -30.18 -26.20 43.17
N ILE A 4 -29.83 -24.92 43.04
CA ILE A 4 -29.87 -24.18 41.77
C ILE A 4 -28.57 -24.51 41.04
N LEU A 5 -28.69 -25.22 39.91
CA LEU A 5 -27.59 -25.52 39.00
C LEU A 5 -27.33 -24.27 38.15
N ILE A 6 -26.28 -23.51 38.47
CA ILE A 6 -25.82 -22.38 37.65
C ILE A 6 -24.92 -22.94 36.55
N LEU A 7 -25.48 -23.09 35.34
CA LEU A 7 -24.72 -23.31 34.11
C LEU A 7 -24.02 -22.00 33.72
N LEU A 8 -22.73 -21.91 34.01
CA LEU A 8 -21.83 -20.87 33.47
C LEU A 8 -21.67 -21.08 31.97
N ILE A 9 -22.49 -20.40 31.17
CA ILE A 9 -22.26 -20.25 29.74
C ILE A 9 -21.09 -19.26 29.60
N SER A 10 -19.88 -19.76 29.43
CA SER A 10 -18.77 -18.95 28.93
C SER A 10 -19.12 -18.51 27.52
N SER A 11 -19.50 -17.24 27.35
CA SER A 11 -19.71 -16.65 26.04
C SER A 11 -18.36 -16.58 25.32
N LEU A 12 -18.11 -17.55 24.44
CA LEU A 12 -17.02 -17.47 23.47
C LEU A 12 -17.35 -16.31 22.53
N THR A 13 -16.72 -15.16 22.72
CA THR A 13 -16.81 -14.06 21.77
C THR A 13 -16.06 -14.47 20.51
N LEU A 14 -16.80 -14.94 19.50
CA LEU A 14 -16.28 -15.08 18.15
C LEU A 14 -15.95 -13.67 17.65
N ASN A 15 -14.66 -13.35 17.54
CA ASN A 15 -14.22 -12.14 16.83
C ASN A 15 -14.65 -12.27 15.38
N THR A 16 -15.78 -11.66 15.02
CA THR A 16 -16.20 -11.52 13.64
C THR A 16 -15.28 -10.49 13.00
N TYR A 17 -14.26 -10.95 12.27
CA TYR A 17 -13.51 -10.07 11.38
C TYR A 17 -14.50 -9.47 10.39
N ASN A 18 -14.61 -8.14 10.37
CA ASN A 18 -15.51 -7.48 9.43
C ASN A 18 -15.01 -7.74 7.99
N ALA A 19 -15.93 -7.73 7.02
CA ALA A 19 -15.60 -8.04 5.62
C ALA A 19 -14.53 -7.09 5.03
N GLU A 20 -14.41 -5.87 5.57
CA GLU A 20 -13.38 -4.92 5.19
C GLU A 20 -11.98 -5.38 5.62
N ASP A 21 -11.83 -5.86 6.86
CA ASP A 21 -10.56 -6.35 7.40
C ASP A 21 -10.12 -7.63 6.69
N VAL A 22 -11.04 -8.55 6.41
CA VAL A 22 -10.76 -9.75 5.60
C VAL A 22 -10.19 -9.34 4.25
N ARG A 23 -10.87 -8.44 3.54
CA ARG A 23 -10.42 -7.96 2.22
C ARG A 23 -9.07 -7.26 2.26
N LYS A 24 -8.79 -6.47 3.30
CA LYS A 24 -7.49 -5.80 3.47
C LYS A 24 -6.38 -6.81 3.76
N LEU A 25 -6.64 -7.82 4.59
CA LEU A 25 -5.69 -8.90 4.86
C LEU A 25 -5.43 -9.75 3.61
N ASP A 26 -6.47 -10.07 2.83
CA ASP A 26 -6.33 -10.79 1.56
C ASP A 26 -5.47 -9.98 0.57
N TYR A 27 -5.72 -8.68 0.47
CA TYR A 27 -4.92 -7.77 -0.35
C TYR A 27 -3.45 -7.76 0.10
N VAL A 28 -3.19 -7.66 1.41
CA VAL A 28 -1.82 -7.74 1.95
C VAL A 28 -1.18 -9.07 1.60
N SER A 29 -1.90 -10.18 1.80
CA SER A 29 -1.40 -11.52 1.47
C SER A 29 -1.05 -11.65 -0.01
N GLN A 30 -1.85 -11.05 -0.90
CA GLN A 30 -1.64 -11.08 -2.34
C GLN A 30 -0.42 -10.26 -2.79
N TYR A 31 -0.15 -9.11 -2.14
CA TYR A 31 0.85 -8.15 -2.64
C TYR A 31 2.08 -7.95 -1.74
N LYS A 32 2.18 -8.63 -0.58
CA LYS A 32 3.33 -8.49 0.32
C LYS A 32 4.67 -8.79 -0.36
N ASP A 33 4.74 -9.85 -1.17
CA ASP A 33 6.00 -10.27 -1.79
C ASP A 33 6.44 -9.27 -2.86
N LEU A 34 5.48 -8.70 -3.60
CA LEU A 34 5.73 -7.60 -4.52
C LEU A 34 6.22 -6.34 -3.77
N ALA A 35 5.59 -5.99 -2.64
CA ALA A 35 6.02 -4.86 -1.84
C ALA A 35 7.44 -5.05 -1.25
N ILE A 36 7.79 -6.28 -0.85
CA ILE A 36 9.14 -6.64 -0.38
C ILE A 36 10.15 -6.53 -1.54
N ALA A 37 9.82 -7.08 -2.71
CA ALA A 37 10.68 -6.97 -3.89
C ALA A 37 10.92 -5.50 -4.29
N GLU A 38 9.86 -4.69 -4.27
CA GLU A 38 9.94 -3.25 -4.50
C GLU A 38 10.71 -2.54 -3.40
N MET A 39 10.64 -2.96 -2.14
CA MET A 39 11.45 -2.39 -1.06
C MET A 39 12.93 -2.56 -1.35
N TYR A 40 13.38 -3.77 -1.71
CA TYR A 40 14.77 -4.00 -2.07
C TYR A 40 15.17 -3.29 -3.37
N ARG A 41 14.28 -3.24 -4.37
CA ARG A 41 14.55 -2.56 -5.65
C ARG A 41 14.55 -1.04 -5.52
N SER A 42 13.74 -0.48 -4.63
CA SER A 42 13.42 0.96 -4.57
C SER A 42 13.84 1.66 -3.27
N GLY A 43 14.28 0.94 -2.25
CA GLY A 43 14.64 1.50 -0.94
C GLY A 43 13.47 2.12 -0.17
N ILE A 44 12.22 1.80 -0.57
CA ILE A 44 11.01 2.31 0.07
C ILE A 44 10.46 1.19 0.97
N PRO A 45 10.12 1.44 2.24
CA PRO A 45 9.69 0.36 3.14
C PRO A 45 8.49 -0.40 2.57
N ALA A 46 8.49 -1.73 2.71
CA ALA A 46 7.39 -2.58 2.24
C ALA A 46 6.09 -2.20 2.96
N SER A 47 6.17 -1.87 4.25
CA SER A 47 5.05 -1.42 5.07
C SER A 47 4.41 -0.14 4.54
N ILE A 48 5.22 0.84 4.13
CA ILE A 48 4.76 2.09 3.51
C ILE A 48 4.05 1.80 2.19
N THR A 49 4.65 0.96 1.35
CA THR A 49 4.09 0.59 0.04
C THR A 49 2.73 -0.08 0.20
N LEU A 50 2.61 -1.06 1.11
CA LEU A 50 1.35 -1.75 1.39
C LEU A 50 0.30 -0.83 2.03
N ALA A 51 0.69 0.03 2.97
CA ALA A 51 -0.23 0.95 3.62
C ALA A 51 -0.82 1.97 2.65
N GLN A 52 0.01 2.53 1.76
CA GLN A 52 -0.48 3.38 0.68
C GLN A 52 -1.40 2.58 -0.24
N ALA A 53 -0.98 1.41 -0.70
CA ALA A 53 -1.81 0.61 -1.58
C ALA A 53 -3.18 0.26 -0.95
N LEU A 54 -3.24 -0.09 0.34
CA LEU A 54 -4.49 -0.33 1.06
C LEU A 54 -5.38 0.92 1.11
N HIS A 55 -4.79 2.09 1.39
CA HIS A 55 -5.52 3.34 1.51
C HIS A 55 -6.03 3.84 0.14
N GLU A 56 -5.12 4.02 -0.82
CA GLU A 56 -5.37 4.66 -2.11
C GLU A 56 -6.26 3.79 -3.01
N SER A 57 -6.03 2.48 -3.03
CA SER A 57 -6.84 1.57 -3.87
C SER A 57 -8.16 1.17 -3.20
N ASN A 58 -8.39 1.60 -1.95
CA ASN A 58 -9.33 0.98 -1.03
C ASN A 58 -9.16 -0.54 -1.11
N ALA A 59 -7.98 -1.08 -0.78
CA ALA A 59 -7.61 -2.50 -0.93
C ALA A 59 -8.19 -3.20 -2.18
N GLY A 60 -7.90 -2.63 -3.34
CA GLY A 60 -8.30 -3.13 -4.67
C GLY A 60 -9.76 -2.90 -5.06
N ALA A 61 -10.57 -2.28 -4.21
CA ALA A 61 -12.00 -2.13 -4.47
C ALA A 61 -12.39 -0.86 -5.22
N SER A 62 -11.50 0.14 -5.27
CA SER A 62 -11.75 1.42 -5.95
C SER A 62 -11.94 1.25 -7.47
N PRO A 63 -12.66 2.18 -8.14
CA PRO A 63 -12.79 2.18 -9.60
C PRO A 63 -11.44 2.24 -10.32
N LEU A 64 -10.48 3.04 -9.81
CA LEU A 64 -9.13 3.14 -10.38
C LEU A 64 -8.37 1.81 -10.31
N ALA A 65 -8.44 1.12 -9.18
CA ALA A 65 -7.81 -0.19 -9.03
C ALA A 65 -8.43 -1.24 -9.96
N LYS A 66 -9.77 -1.31 -10.00
CA LYS A 66 -10.49 -2.32 -10.79
C LYS A 66 -10.40 -2.12 -12.31
N ASN A 67 -10.47 -0.88 -12.77
CA ASN A 67 -10.65 -0.58 -14.19
C ASN A 67 -9.35 -0.11 -14.86
N ALA A 68 -8.34 0.29 -14.09
CA ALA A 68 -7.09 0.85 -14.61
C ALA A 68 -5.84 0.22 -13.99
N ASN A 69 -6.00 -0.77 -13.10
CA ASN A 69 -4.92 -1.32 -12.28
C ASN A 69 -4.10 -0.24 -11.55
N ASN A 70 -4.66 0.94 -11.30
CA ASN A 70 -3.95 2.04 -10.66
C ASN A 70 -4.25 2.04 -9.16
N HIS A 71 -3.37 1.42 -8.39
CA HIS A 71 -3.55 1.20 -6.96
C HIS A 71 -3.04 2.37 -6.09
N PHE A 72 -2.50 3.43 -6.69
CA PHE A 72 -1.87 4.55 -5.99
C PHE A 72 -2.39 5.93 -6.43
N GLY A 73 -3.44 5.97 -7.27
CA GLY A 73 -4.06 7.21 -7.72
C GLY A 73 -3.14 8.13 -8.53
N ILE A 74 -2.15 7.58 -9.25
CA ILE A 74 -1.17 8.42 -9.95
C ILE A 74 -1.86 9.12 -11.13
N LYS A 75 -2.01 10.45 -11.03
CA LYS A 75 -2.58 11.31 -12.08
C LYS A 75 -1.66 11.34 -13.33
N CYS A 76 -2.24 11.45 -14.51
CA CYS A 76 -1.52 11.74 -15.74
C CYS A 76 -0.82 13.10 -15.59
N LYS A 77 0.50 13.11 -15.71
CA LYS A 77 1.26 14.35 -15.90
C LYS A 77 1.57 14.51 -17.38
N SER A 78 1.98 15.70 -17.82
CA SER A 78 2.22 16.01 -19.24
C SER A 78 3.22 15.07 -19.93
N TYR A 79 4.14 14.49 -19.16
CA TYR A 79 5.13 13.53 -19.65
C TYR A 79 4.63 12.09 -19.75
N TRP A 80 3.44 11.77 -19.21
CA TRP A 80 2.89 10.42 -19.31
C TRP A 80 2.43 10.12 -20.74
N LYS A 81 2.86 8.98 -21.28
CA LYS A 81 2.55 8.51 -22.64
C LYS A 81 1.87 7.14 -22.68
N GLY A 82 1.68 6.50 -21.52
CA GLY A 82 1.03 5.20 -21.41
C GLY A 82 -0.49 5.30 -21.41
N GLN A 83 -1.14 4.17 -21.09
CA GLN A 83 -2.60 4.09 -21.00
C GLN A 83 -3.16 5.06 -19.96
N THR A 84 -4.40 5.48 -20.14
CA THR A 84 -5.05 6.47 -19.26
C THR A 84 -6.47 6.03 -18.92
N TYR A 85 -6.95 6.49 -17.78
CA TYR A 85 -8.32 6.31 -17.33
C TYR A 85 -8.85 7.63 -16.78
N MET A 86 -9.98 8.10 -17.32
CA MET A 86 -10.64 9.32 -16.86
C MET A 86 -11.64 8.98 -15.75
N HIS A 87 -11.49 9.63 -14.60
CA HIS A 87 -12.34 9.38 -13.43
C HIS A 87 -12.64 10.68 -12.69
N TYR A 88 -13.83 10.81 -12.12
CA TYR A 88 -14.14 11.91 -11.21
C TYR A 88 -13.45 11.67 -9.87
N ASP A 89 -12.68 12.64 -9.42
CA ASP A 89 -11.99 12.63 -8.13
C ASP A 89 -12.36 13.91 -7.37
N ASP A 90 -11.42 14.83 -7.19
CA ASP A 90 -11.59 16.08 -6.44
C ASP A 90 -11.28 17.34 -7.26
N ASP A 91 -11.04 17.21 -8.57
CA ASP A 91 -10.69 18.33 -9.43
C ASP A 91 -11.94 19.09 -9.91
N PHE A 92 -11.91 20.41 -9.76
CA PHE A 92 -12.95 21.32 -10.24
C PHE A 92 -12.40 22.25 -11.32
N ASN A 93 -13.22 22.61 -12.31
CA ASN A 93 -12.85 23.62 -13.30
C ASN A 93 -12.91 25.05 -12.71
N LYS A 94 -12.53 26.06 -13.51
CA LYS A 94 -12.54 27.48 -13.08
C LYS A 94 -13.93 28.02 -12.69
N LYS A 95 -15.00 27.29 -13.01
CA LYS A 95 -16.39 27.62 -12.67
C LYS A 95 -16.85 26.90 -11.40
N GLY A 96 -16.00 26.09 -10.78
CA GLY A 96 -16.35 25.28 -9.60
C GLY A 96 -17.17 24.04 -9.93
N GLU A 97 -17.16 23.58 -11.19
CA GLU A 97 -17.85 22.35 -11.59
C GLU A 97 -16.88 21.16 -11.49
N LEU A 98 -17.32 20.05 -10.91
CA LEU A 98 -16.51 18.83 -10.79
C LEU A 98 -16.18 18.31 -12.19
N VAL A 99 -14.90 18.01 -12.44
CA VAL A 99 -14.42 17.48 -13.72
C VAL A 99 -13.68 16.17 -13.53
N GLN A 100 -13.60 15.40 -14.62
CA GLN A 100 -12.79 14.18 -14.60
C GLN A 100 -11.31 14.53 -14.58
N SER A 101 -10.58 13.84 -13.71
CA SER A 101 -9.12 13.82 -13.68
C SER A 101 -8.61 12.69 -14.57
N CYS A 102 -7.47 12.91 -15.20
CA CYS A 102 -6.76 11.85 -15.91
C CYS A 102 -5.87 11.09 -14.93
N PHE A 103 -6.01 9.77 -14.90
CA PHE A 103 -5.15 8.85 -14.16
C PHE A 103 -4.38 7.95 -15.11
N ARG A 104 -3.17 7.55 -14.71
CA ARG A 104 -2.43 6.50 -15.39
C ARG A 104 -3.22 5.20 -15.32
N ALA A 105 -3.18 4.41 -16.39
CA ALA A 105 -3.69 3.05 -16.41
C ALA A 105 -2.56 2.10 -16.76
N TYR A 106 -2.68 0.87 -16.28
CA TYR A 106 -1.64 -0.16 -16.37
C TYR A 106 -2.27 -1.48 -16.82
N ASP A 107 -1.48 -2.33 -17.46
CA ASP A 107 -1.94 -3.65 -17.87
C ASP A 107 -2.00 -4.60 -16.66
N THR A 108 -1.18 -4.35 -15.65
CA THR A 108 -1.13 -5.15 -14.42
C THR A 108 -1.00 -4.29 -13.17
N VAL A 109 -1.40 -4.84 -12.02
CA VAL A 109 -1.18 -4.22 -10.71
C VAL A 109 0.31 -4.02 -10.42
N VAL A 110 1.15 -4.96 -10.87
CA VAL A 110 2.62 -4.90 -10.71
C VAL A 110 3.19 -3.62 -11.31
N GLU A 111 2.76 -3.24 -12.52
CA GLU A 111 3.20 -2.02 -13.17
C GLU A 111 2.88 -0.77 -12.36
N SER A 112 1.73 -0.74 -11.67
CA SER A 112 1.38 0.39 -10.81
C SER A 112 2.27 0.51 -9.57
N TYR A 113 2.68 -0.63 -8.98
CA TYR A 113 3.65 -0.65 -7.87
C TYR A 113 5.01 -0.15 -8.33
N VAL A 114 5.50 -0.66 -9.46
CA VAL A 114 6.78 -0.25 -10.05
C VAL A 114 6.78 1.24 -10.39
N ASP A 115 5.71 1.73 -11.02
CA ASP A 115 5.59 3.14 -11.40
C ASP A 115 5.50 4.05 -10.18
N ARG A 116 4.77 3.65 -9.13
CA ARG A 116 4.75 4.39 -7.85
C ARG A 116 6.14 4.48 -7.24
N SER A 117 6.89 3.38 -7.18
CA SER A 117 8.25 3.38 -6.65
C SER A 117 9.18 4.26 -7.48
N ASN A 118 9.08 4.18 -8.81
CA ASN A 118 9.87 5.00 -9.73
C ASN A 118 9.51 6.49 -9.61
N PHE A 119 8.23 6.81 -9.42
CA PHE A 119 7.76 8.18 -9.22
C PHE A 119 8.37 8.79 -7.95
N LEU A 120 8.40 8.06 -6.83
CA LEU A 120 9.03 8.53 -5.60
C LEU A 120 10.54 8.66 -5.76
N ARG A 121 11.20 7.65 -6.35
CA ARG A 121 12.66 7.64 -6.60
C ARG A 121 13.15 8.77 -7.52
N SER A 122 12.38 9.11 -8.57
CA SER A 122 12.82 10.05 -9.62
C SER A 122 12.47 11.51 -9.34
N SER A 123 11.57 11.76 -8.40
CA SER A 123 11.07 13.09 -8.10
C SER A 123 11.89 13.74 -6.99
N SER A 124 12.56 14.85 -7.31
CA SER A 124 13.38 15.62 -6.36
C SER A 124 12.62 16.04 -5.10
N ARG A 125 11.29 16.18 -5.21
CA ARG A 125 10.37 16.43 -4.09
C ARG A 125 10.51 15.43 -2.94
N TYR A 126 10.81 14.17 -3.24
CA TYR A 126 10.84 13.07 -2.27
C TYR A 126 12.26 12.61 -1.91
N ASN A 127 13.31 13.25 -2.44
CA ASN A 127 14.70 12.82 -2.23
C ASN A 127 15.08 12.71 -0.75
N ALA A 128 14.56 13.60 0.10
CA ALA A 128 14.82 13.59 1.54
C ALA A 128 14.35 12.30 2.23
N LEU A 129 13.32 11.63 1.70
CA LEU A 129 12.83 10.36 2.26
C LEU A 129 13.88 9.25 2.19
N PHE A 130 14.69 9.25 1.13
CA PHE A 130 15.73 8.25 0.92
C PHE A 130 17.00 8.51 1.76
N GLN A 131 17.00 9.53 2.61
CA GLN A 131 18.01 9.75 3.65
C GLN A 131 17.55 9.24 5.03
N LEU A 132 16.28 8.84 5.15
CA LEU A 132 15.74 8.25 6.36
C LEU A 132 16.18 6.80 6.50
N ASP A 133 16.13 6.28 7.72
CA ASP A 133 16.21 4.84 7.94
C ASP A 133 15.05 4.15 7.19
N MET A 134 15.39 3.14 6.38
CA MET A 134 14.42 2.36 5.62
C MET A 134 13.48 1.54 6.54
N ASN A 135 13.83 1.34 7.80
CA ASN A 135 12.97 0.64 8.76
C ASN A 135 12.11 1.60 9.61
N ASP A 136 12.29 2.91 9.48
CA ASP A 136 11.48 3.90 10.22
C ASP A 136 10.26 4.34 9.41
N TYR A 137 9.25 3.46 9.35
CA TYR A 137 7.99 3.77 8.68
C TYR A 137 7.27 4.99 9.26
N ASN A 138 7.54 5.39 10.52
CA ASN A 138 6.91 6.59 11.09
C ASN A 138 7.52 7.85 10.46
N ALA A 139 8.84 7.91 10.33
CA ALA A 139 9.52 9.00 9.63
C ALA A 139 9.13 9.05 8.15
N TRP A 140 9.05 7.90 7.48
CA TRP A 140 8.60 7.83 6.09
C TRP A 140 7.16 8.35 5.89
N ALA A 141 6.20 7.92 6.73
CA ALA A 141 4.81 8.36 6.61
C ALA A 141 4.67 9.88 6.84
N LYS A 142 5.38 10.43 7.82
CA LYS A 142 5.44 11.88 8.08
C LYS A 142 6.08 12.63 6.93
N GLY A 143 7.25 12.18 6.48
CA GLY A 143 7.96 12.79 5.36
C GLY A 143 7.14 12.77 4.07
N LEU A 144 6.41 11.69 3.77
CA LEU A 144 5.50 11.64 2.62
C LEU A 144 4.44 12.74 2.69
N LYS A 145 3.88 12.97 3.88
CA LYS A 145 2.94 14.07 4.09
C LYS A 145 3.61 15.44 3.91
N ASP A 146 4.79 15.64 4.52
CA ASP A 146 5.53 16.90 4.46
C ASP A 146 5.98 17.26 3.03
N CYS A 147 6.35 16.25 2.24
CA CYS A 147 6.65 16.37 0.82
C CYS A 147 5.40 16.65 -0.04
N GLY A 148 4.19 16.60 0.52
CA GLY A 148 2.94 16.88 -0.18
C GLY A 148 2.49 15.75 -1.09
N TYR A 149 2.65 14.48 -0.66
CA TYR A 149 2.09 13.33 -1.38
C TYR A 149 0.56 13.39 -1.42
N ALA A 150 -0.08 13.72 -0.28
CA ALA A 150 -1.53 13.87 -0.15
C ALA A 150 -1.90 15.18 0.55
N THR A 151 -3.08 15.71 0.23
CA THR A 151 -3.63 16.94 0.83
C THR A 151 -4.25 16.69 2.21
N ASP A 152 -4.77 15.50 2.50
CA ASP A 152 -5.34 15.14 3.81
C ASP A 152 -4.32 15.35 4.93
N ALA A 153 -4.66 16.16 5.93
CA ALA A 153 -3.81 16.45 7.09
C ALA A 153 -3.46 15.19 7.90
N ARG A 154 -4.31 14.17 7.88
CA ARG A 154 -4.17 12.92 8.63
C ARG A 154 -3.43 11.83 7.86
N TYR A 155 -2.91 12.13 6.67
CA TYR A 155 -2.32 11.11 5.79
C TYR A 155 -1.27 10.24 6.49
N ALA A 156 -0.33 10.87 7.21
CA ALA A 156 0.70 10.16 7.95
C ALA A 156 0.10 9.24 9.04
N GLU A 157 -0.90 9.74 9.77
CA GLU A 157 -1.59 8.98 10.83
C GLU A 157 -2.36 7.78 10.26
N ILE A 158 -3.00 7.96 9.10
CA ILE A 158 -3.70 6.89 8.37
C ILE A 158 -2.71 5.78 8.01
N LEU A 159 -1.58 6.12 7.39
CA LEU A 159 -0.57 5.12 7.01
C LEU A 159 -0.01 4.40 8.24
N ILE A 160 0.41 5.13 9.27
CA ILE A 160 0.92 4.56 10.51
C ILE A 160 -0.13 3.64 11.17
N GLY A 161 -1.40 4.04 11.15
CA GLY A 161 -2.52 3.25 11.66
C GLY A 161 -2.70 1.94 10.91
N LEU A 162 -2.68 1.97 9.58
CA LEU A 162 -2.76 0.76 8.75
C LEU A 162 -1.55 -0.17 8.97
N ILE A 163 -0.34 0.40 9.04
CA ILE A 163 0.90 -0.35 9.28
C ILE A 163 0.82 -1.10 10.62
N LYS A 164 0.37 -0.44 11.68
CA LYS A 164 0.22 -1.05 13.00
C LYS A 164 -0.92 -2.07 13.02
N LYS A 165 -2.10 -1.71 12.48
CA LYS A 165 -3.30 -2.56 12.52
C LYS A 165 -3.07 -3.90 11.83
N TYR A 166 -2.44 -3.90 10.66
CA TYR A 166 -2.18 -5.11 9.87
C TYR A 166 -0.75 -5.62 9.99
N ARG A 167 0.01 -5.12 10.97
CA ARG A 167 1.40 -5.53 11.27
C ARG A 167 2.33 -5.49 10.04
N LEU A 168 2.13 -4.51 9.17
CA LEU A 168 2.87 -4.41 7.90
C LEU A 168 4.37 -4.16 8.10
N TYR A 169 4.77 -3.63 9.26
CA TYR A 169 6.17 -3.41 9.63
C TYR A 169 6.99 -4.70 9.70
N GLU A 170 6.34 -5.87 9.80
CA GLU A 170 7.05 -7.16 9.76
C GLU A 170 7.72 -7.39 8.41
N TYR A 171 7.15 -6.85 7.33
CA TYR A 171 7.68 -6.99 5.99
C TYR A 171 8.90 -6.11 5.72
N ASP A 172 9.15 -5.08 6.53
CA ASP A 172 10.34 -4.22 6.38
C ASP A 172 11.64 -4.97 6.70
N ASN A 173 11.54 -6.05 7.49
CA ASN A 173 12.66 -6.92 7.86
C ASN A 173 12.66 -8.26 7.11
N ALA A 174 11.78 -8.43 6.11
CA ALA A 174 11.72 -9.66 5.34
C ALA A 174 13.04 -9.92 4.59
N ALA A 175 13.43 -11.18 4.44
CA ALA A 175 14.64 -11.55 3.72
C ALA A 175 14.62 -11.06 2.26
N ASN A 176 15.81 -10.79 1.71
CA ASN A 176 15.94 -10.32 0.34
C ASN A 176 15.54 -11.43 -0.64
N PRO A 177 14.46 -11.25 -1.43
CA PRO A 177 13.95 -12.30 -2.31
C PRO A 177 14.96 -12.71 -3.38
N TRP A 178 15.83 -11.78 -3.80
CA TRP A 178 16.88 -12.07 -4.78
C TRP A 178 18.00 -12.93 -4.19
N GLN A 179 18.36 -12.70 -2.92
CA GLN A 179 19.33 -13.54 -2.23
C GLN A 179 18.77 -14.94 -1.97
N MET A 180 17.51 -15.03 -1.54
CA MET A 180 16.83 -16.32 -1.35
C MET A 180 16.79 -17.15 -2.64
N LEU A 181 16.51 -16.51 -3.79
CA LEU A 181 16.52 -17.20 -5.08
C LEU A 181 17.92 -17.73 -5.43
N ILE A 182 18.97 -16.94 -5.21
CA ILE A 182 20.36 -17.36 -5.46
C ILE A 182 20.73 -18.55 -4.57
N GLU A 183 20.38 -18.50 -3.28
CA GLU A 183 20.61 -19.60 -2.33
C GLU A 183 19.88 -20.88 -2.75
N GLN A 184 18.61 -20.79 -3.15
CA GLN A 184 17.84 -21.93 -3.64
C GLN A 184 18.46 -22.56 -4.89
N VAL A 185 18.88 -21.75 -5.86
CA VAL A 185 19.54 -22.24 -7.08
C VAL A 185 20.87 -22.91 -6.74
N ASN A 186 21.65 -22.33 -5.83
CA ASN A 186 22.92 -22.92 -5.41
C ASN A 186 22.71 -24.26 -4.69
N MET A 187 21.72 -24.37 -3.80
CA MET A 187 21.38 -25.61 -3.11
C MET A 187 20.89 -26.70 -4.09
N ALA A 188 20.10 -26.34 -5.10
CA ALA A 188 19.62 -27.27 -6.11
C ALA A 188 20.72 -27.81 -7.04
N ASN A 189 21.86 -27.10 -7.13
CA ASN A 189 23.00 -27.45 -7.95
C ASN A 189 24.17 -28.07 -7.16
N GLN A 190 23.99 -28.38 -5.88
CA GLN A 190 24.99 -29.15 -5.11
C GLN A 190 24.92 -30.63 -5.52
N PRO A 191 26.08 -31.29 -5.78
CA PRO A 191 26.15 -32.68 -6.20
C PRO A 191 25.71 -33.68 -5.12
#